data_AF-A0A6N7FHZ6-F1
#
_entry.id   AF-A0A6N7FHZ6-F1
#
_cell.length_a   1.000
_cell.length_b   1.000
_cell.length_c   1.000
_cell.angle_alpha   90.00
_cell.angle_beta   90.00
_cell.angle_gamma   90.00
#
_symmetry.space_group_name_H-M   'P 1'
#
loop_
_entity.id
_entity.type
_entity.pdbx_description
1 polymer ?
#
loop_
_entity_poly.entity_id
_entity_poly.type
_entity_poly.pdbx_seq_one_letter_code
_entity_poly.pdbx_strand_id
1 'polypeptide(L)'
;MSAVMGRTSHRRPGLPAAPGDPAVRSRRGWCLFALAGLVLIGAHAVGGLSAADDAVFVVLSLATVVAIPLGVRSHQPVVRWPWWLALAGVLLFLAGGSARVAYDTLGDLGPSRPLLPDLITLPGYVLFGAGIAGFLRARRAGRGRDVDALLDGLVAAFAAFALAWVFLINPALLQPDVRLSVRLLL
;
A
#
# COMPACT_ATOMS: atom_id res chain seq x y z
N MET A 1 -49.13 10.30 -25.38
CA MET A 1 -49.06 9.44 -24.17
C MET A 1 -47.93 8.45 -24.42
N SER A 2 -46.81 8.38 -23.70
CA SER A 2 -46.53 8.68 -22.30
C SER A 2 -45.05 9.06 -22.15
N ALA A 3 -44.75 10.11 -21.38
CA ALA A 3 -43.38 10.53 -21.05
C ALA A 3 -42.93 9.83 -19.77
N VAL A 4 -41.85 9.04 -19.86
CA VAL A 4 -41.18 8.45 -18.69
C VAL A 4 -40.26 9.51 -18.08
N MET A 5 -40.72 10.08 -16.97
CA MET A 5 -40.05 11.11 -16.21
C MET A 5 -38.93 10.48 -15.37
N GLY A 6 -37.69 10.73 -15.77
CA GLY A 6 -36.49 10.34 -15.03
C GLY A 6 -36.43 11.02 -13.67
N ARG A 7 -36.42 10.21 -12.60
CA ARG A 7 -36.30 10.68 -11.22
C ARG A 7 -34.82 10.90 -10.90
N THR A 8 -34.26 12.03 -11.31
CA THR A 8 -32.94 12.47 -10.83
C THR A 8 -33.09 13.03 -9.42
N SER A 9 -32.66 12.25 -8.42
CA SER A 9 -32.63 12.68 -7.03
C SER A 9 -31.47 13.66 -6.80
N HIS A 10 -31.70 14.94 -7.07
CA HIS A 10 -30.80 16.02 -6.67
C HIS A 10 -30.80 16.14 -5.13
N ARG A 11 -29.78 15.57 -4.46
CA ARG A 11 -29.50 15.89 -3.04
C ARG A 11 -29.17 17.38 -2.94
N ARG A 12 -29.94 18.12 -2.12
CA ARG A 12 -29.67 19.52 -1.81
C ARG A 12 -28.39 19.63 -0.96
N PRO A 13 -27.39 20.45 -1.33
CA PRO A 13 -26.20 20.65 -0.52
C PRO A 13 -26.57 21.44 0.74
N GLY A 14 -26.25 20.91 1.94
CA GLY A 14 -26.30 21.70 3.19
C GLY A 14 -26.97 21.04 4.40
N LEU A 15 -27.70 19.92 4.25
CA LEU A 15 -28.26 19.22 5.41
C LEU A 15 -27.22 18.24 6.02
N PRO A 16 -26.99 18.26 7.34
CA PRO A 16 -26.17 17.25 8.00
C PRO A 16 -26.71 15.85 7.70
N ALA A 17 -25.83 14.91 7.38
CA ALA A 17 -26.22 13.56 7.00
C ALA A 17 -27.05 12.91 8.11
N ALA A 18 -28.27 12.47 7.77
CA ALA A 18 -29.17 11.84 8.71
C ALA A 18 -28.51 10.62 9.37
N PRO A 19 -28.73 10.37 10.68
CA PRO A 19 -28.28 9.14 11.33
C PRO A 19 -28.84 7.93 10.56
N GLY A 20 -27.97 7.17 9.90
CA GLY A 20 -28.36 6.02 9.06
C GLY A 20 -28.13 6.17 7.56
N ASP A 21 -27.62 7.31 7.07
CA ASP A 21 -27.24 7.47 5.65
C ASP A 21 -26.24 6.34 5.25
N PRO A 22 -26.54 5.54 4.22
CA PRO A 22 -25.65 4.48 3.74
C PRO A 22 -24.22 4.97 3.47
N ALA A 23 -24.04 6.23 3.07
CA ALA A 23 -22.71 6.82 2.87
C ALA A 23 -21.92 6.95 4.20
N VAL A 24 -22.57 7.37 5.28
CA VAL A 24 -21.94 7.52 6.61
C VAL A 24 -21.63 6.15 7.22
N ARG A 25 -22.54 5.19 7.07
CA ARG A 25 -22.36 3.80 7.53
C ARG A 25 -21.21 3.11 6.78
N SER A 26 -21.13 3.27 5.46
CA SER A 26 -20.01 2.79 4.66
C SER A 26 -18.68 3.37 5.15
N ARG A 27 -18.60 4.71 5.32
CA ARG A 27 -17.39 5.38 5.81
C ARG A 27 -16.95 4.89 7.19
N ARG A 28 -17.89 4.73 8.14
CA ARG A 28 -17.60 4.18 9.47
C ARG A 28 -17.06 2.76 9.41
N GLY A 29 -17.63 1.90 8.55
CA GLY A 29 -17.13 0.54 8.34
C GLY A 29 -15.68 0.52 7.85
N TRP A 30 -15.34 1.35 6.86
CA TRP A 30 -13.97 1.49 6.37
C TRP A 30 -13.00 2.05 7.42
N CYS A 31 -13.45 3.00 8.26
CA CYS A 31 -12.64 3.52 9.37
C CYS A 31 -12.37 2.45 10.44
N LEU A 32 -13.40 1.67 10.81
CA LEU A 32 -13.25 0.57 11.76
C LEU A 32 -12.35 -0.52 11.21
N PHE A 33 -12.49 -0.87 9.94
CA PHE A 33 -11.59 -1.80 9.25
C PHE A 33 -10.13 -1.31 9.28
N ALA A 34 -9.89 -0.04 8.94
CA ALA A 34 -8.55 0.55 8.96
C ALA A 34 -7.97 0.59 10.38
N LEU A 35 -8.79 0.93 11.39
CA LEU A 35 -8.37 0.95 12.78
C LEU A 35 -8.05 -0.46 13.31
N ALA A 36 -8.90 -1.44 13.00
CA ALA A 36 -8.67 -2.84 13.37
C ALA A 36 -7.38 -3.37 12.74
N GLY A 37 -7.14 -3.07 11.46
CA GLY A 37 -5.89 -3.41 10.79
C GLY A 37 -4.68 -2.74 11.44
N LEU A 38 -4.78 -1.45 11.80
CA LEU A 38 -3.70 -0.72 12.47
C LEU A 38 -3.38 -1.30 13.86
N VAL A 39 -4.40 -1.64 14.64
CA VAL A 39 -4.24 -2.30 15.94
C VAL A 39 -3.57 -3.66 15.78
N LEU A 40 -3.99 -4.44 14.78
CA LEU A 40 -3.41 -5.75 14.51
C LEU A 40 -1.93 -5.66 14.10
N ILE A 41 -1.59 -4.70 13.23
CA ILE A 41 -0.20 -4.42 12.84
C ILE A 41 0.63 -4.00 14.06
N GLY A 42 0.10 -3.10 14.90
CA GLY A 42 0.79 -2.67 16.12
C GLY A 42 1.02 -3.81 17.11
N ALA A 43 0.01 -4.66 17.31
CA ALA A 43 0.10 -5.83 18.19
C ALA A 43 1.12 -6.86 17.69
N HIS A 44 1.19 -7.09 16.38
CA HIS A 44 2.20 -7.93 15.74
C HIS A 44 3.61 -7.34 15.90
N ALA A 45 3.78 -6.03 15.66
CA ALA A 45 5.08 -5.36 15.75
C ALA A 45 5.74 -5.40 17.15
N VAL A 46 4.94 -5.45 18.22
CA VAL A 46 5.43 -5.56 19.61
C VAL A 46 5.57 -7.01 20.10
N GLY A 47 5.35 -8.00 19.22
CA GLY A 47 5.43 -9.43 19.55
C GLY A 47 4.24 -9.96 20.35
N GLY A 48 3.16 -9.19 20.50
CA GLY A 48 1.96 -9.60 21.24
C GLY A 48 1.18 -10.75 20.59
N LEU A 49 1.52 -11.11 19.36
CA LEU A 49 0.87 -12.16 18.56
C LEU A 49 1.86 -13.23 18.08
N SER A 50 3.01 -13.40 18.75
CA SER A 50 4.08 -14.31 18.31
C SER A 50 3.64 -15.77 18.09
N ALA A 51 2.62 -16.26 18.79
CA ALA A 51 2.04 -17.59 18.58
C ALA A 51 1.21 -17.73 17.29
N ALA A 52 0.80 -16.61 16.68
CA ALA A 52 -0.06 -16.56 15.49
C ALA A 52 0.54 -15.67 14.38
N ASP A 53 1.85 -15.47 14.39
CA ASP A 53 2.54 -14.50 13.54
C ASP A 53 2.28 -14.73 12.04
N ASP A 54 2.45 -15.97 11.60
CA ASP A 54 2.18 -16.39 10.22
C ASP A 54 0.73 -16.17 9.82
N ALA A 55 -0.21 -16.50 10.73
CA ALA A 55 -1.63 -16.35 10.47
C ALA A 55 -2.03 -14.87 10.35
N VAL A 56 -1.49 -14.01 11.22
CA VAL A 56 -1.71 -12.56 11.20
C VAL A 56 -1.18 -11.97 9.90
N PHE A 57 0.02 -12.37 9.48
CA PHE A 57 0.61 -11.94 8.22
C PHE A 57 -0.26 -12.31 7.01
N VAL A 58 -0.74 -13.57 6.96
CA VAL A 58 -1.63 -14.06 5.89
C VAL A 58 -2.95 -13.30 5.88
N VAL A 59 -3.57 -13.09 7.04
CA VAL A 59 -4.83 -12.35 7.17
C VAL A 59 -4.67 -10.91 6.70
N LEU A 60 -3.61 -10.21 7.11
CA LEU A 60 -3.33 -8.84 6.67
C LEU A 60 -3.07 -8.76 5.16
N SER A 61 -2.35 -9.72 4.62
CA SER A 61 -2.04 -9.83 3.19
C SER A 61 -3.32 -10.02 2.36
N LEU A 62 -4.16 -10.99 2.74
CA LEU A 62 -5.44 -11.25 2.09
C LEU A 62 -6.40 -10.06 2.24
N ALA A 63 -6.48 -9.48 3.43
CA ALA A 63 -7.30 -8.30 3.69
C ALA A 63 -6.89 -7.14 2.77
N THR A 64 -5.59 -6.92 2.55
CA THR A 64 -5.08 -5.88 1.65
C THR A 64 -5.48 -6.16 0.19
N VAL A 65 -5.24 -7.38 -0.29
CA VAL A 65 -5.55 -7.78 -1.67
C VAL A 65 -7.05 -7.69 -1.97
N VAL A 66 -7.92 -7.98 -0.99
CA VAL A 66 -9.38 -7.93 -1.13
C VAL A 66 -9.92 -6.51 -0.92
N ALA A 67 -9.34 -5.73 -0.01
CA ALA A 67 -9.78 -4.38 0.29
C ALA A 67 -9.63 -3.43 -0.90
N ILE A 68 -8.58 -3.58 -1.72
CA ILE A 68 -8.37 -2.74 -2.91
C ILE A 68 -9.53 -2.86 -3.91
N PRO A 69 -9.87 -4.04 -4.46
CA PRO A 69 -10.98 -4.18 -5.42
C PRO A 69 -12.34 -3.88 -4.80
N LEU A 70 -12.58 -4.22 -3.53
CA LEU A 70 -13.80 -3.82 -2.83
C LEU A 70 -13.90 -2.30 -2.70
N GLY A 71 -12.81 -1.62 -2.34
CA GLY A 71 -12.74 -0.17 -2.26
C GLY A 71 -13.04 0.49 -3.61
N VAL A 72 -12.46 -0.02 -4.69
CA VAL A 72 -12.73 0.46 -6.07
C VAL A 72 -14.20 0.27 -6.44
N ARG A 73 -14.81 -0.87 -6.11
CA ARG A 73 -16.24 -1.14 -6.40
C ARG A 73 -17.18 -0.27 -5.56
N SER A 74 -16.89 -0.12 -4.26
CA SER A 74 -17.75 0.61 -3.32
C SER A 74 -17.68 2.12 -3.49
N HIS A 75 -16.52 2.67 -3.84
CA HIS A 75 -16.32 4.13 -3.95
C HIS A 75 -16.32 4.65 -5.40
N GLN A 76 -16.33 3.74 -6.38
CA GLN A 76 -16.36 4.05 -7.82
C GLN A 76 -15.46 5.24 -8.22
N PRO A 77 -14.15 5.16 -7.96
CA PRO A 77 -13.25 6.27 -8.26
C PRO A 77 -13.26 6.58 -9.76
N VAL A 78 -13.18 7.87 -10.08
CA VAL A 78 -13.16 8.37 -11.47
C VAL A 78 -11.96 7.81 -12.23
N VAL A 79 -10.79 7.72 -11.57
CA VAL A 79 -9.57 7.15 -12.14
C VAL A 79 -9.25 5.84 -11.44
N ARG A 80 -9.30 4.72 -12.18
CA ARG A 80 -9.19 3.35 -11.62
C ARG A 80 -7.82 2.69 -11.82
N TRP A 81 -7.08 3.05 -12.88
CA TRP A 81 -5.79 2.43 -13.19
C TRP A 81 -4.75 2.45 -12.05
N PRO A 82 -4.64 3.51 -11.19
CA PRO A 82 -3.64 3.53 -10.15
C PRO A 82 -3.89 2.48 -9.07
N TRP A 83 -5.17 2.17 -8.81
CA TRP A 83 -5.57 1.09 -7.89
C TRP A 83 -5.16 -0.28 -8.40
N TRP A 84 -5.28 -0.53 -9.70
CA TRP A 84 -4.90 -1.80 -10.30
C TRP A 84 -3.37 -1.99 -10.36
N LEU A 85 -2.62 -0.92 -10.61
CA LEU A 85 -1.15 -0.97 -10.50
C LEU A 85 -0.69 -1.20 -9.05
N ALA A 86 -1.33 -0.54 -8.09
CA ALA A 86 -1.05 -0.77 -6.68
C ALA A 86 -1.36 -2.23 -6.27
N LEU A 87 -2.48 -2.78 -6.73
CA LEU A 87 -2.83 -4.19 -6.50
C LEU A 87 -1.80 -5.15 -7.13
N ALA A 88 -1.40 -4.90 -8.38
CA ALA A 88 -0.38 -5.70 -9.05
C ALA A 88 0.95 -5.66 -8.30
N GLY A 89 1.36 -4.49 -7.83
CA GLY A 89 2.56 -4.33 -6.99
C GLY A 89 2.47 -5.13 -5.69
N VAL A 90 1.34 -5.04 -4.98
CA VAL A 90 1.08 -5.82 -3.75
C VAL A 90 1.15 -7.32 -4.02
N LEU A 91 0.55 -7.81 -5.10
CA LEU A 91 0.61 -9.23 -5.46
C LEU A 91 2.04 -9.70 -5.75
N LEU A 92 2.85 -8.88 -6.42
CA LEU A 92 4.27 -9.17 -6.64
C LEU A 92 5.06 -9.16 -5.34
N PHE A 93 4.76 -8.27 -4.39
CA PHE A 93 5.38 -8.30 -3.07
C PHE A 93 5.03 -9.57 -2.29
N LEU A 94 3.78 -10.02 -2.35
CA LEU A 94 3.35 -11.28 -1.75
C LEU A 94 4.07 -12.47 -2.40
N ALA A 95 4.18 -12.49 -3.73
CA ALA A 95 4.89 -13.54 -4.47
C ALA A 95 6.39 -13.54 -4.19
N GLY A 96 7.01 -12.36 -4.09
CA GLY A 96 8.42 -12.23 -3.71
C GLY A 96 8.66 -12.66 -2.26
N GLY A 97 7.77 -12.28 -1.35
CA GLY A 97 7.80 -12.71 0.05
C GLY A 97 7.67 -14.23 0.21
N SER A 98 6.69 -14.84 -0.46
CA SER A 98 6.50 -16.29 -0.43
C SER A 98 7.67 -17.04 -1.06
N ALA A 99 8.25 -16.52 -2.15
CA ALA A 99 9.49 -17.06 -2.69
C ALA A 99 10.63 -16.98 -1.67
N ARG A 100 10.78 -15.88 -0.93
CA ARG A 100 11.83 -15.79 0.09
C ARG A 100 11.70 -16.83 1.19
N VAL A 101 10.46 -17.08 1.65
CA VAL A 101 10.17 -18.14 2.63
C VAL A 101 10.46 -19.53 2.04
N ALA A 102 10.01 -19.80 0.82
CA ALA A 102 10.22 -21.10 0.17
C ALA A 102 11.70 -21.44 -0.09
N TYR A 103 12.53 -20.42 -0.33
CA TYR A 103 13.97 -20.57 -0.54
C TYR A 103 14.80 -20.34 0.74
N ASP A 104 14.16 -20.13 1.89
CA ASP A 104 14.83 -19.82 3.17
C ASP A 104 15.84 -18.66 3.07
N THR A 105 15.47 -17.62 2.31
CA THR A 105 16.29 -16.42 2.07
C THR A 105 15.83 -15.21 2.86
N LEU A 106 14.92 -15.41 3.81
CA LEU A 106 14.37 -14.33 4.61
C LEU A 106 15.47 -13.77 5.52
N GLY A 107 15.93 -12.56 5.22
CA GLY A 107 17.05 -11.94 5.95
C GLY A 107 18.44 -12.45 5.55
N ASP A 108 18.54 -13.32 4.54
CA ASP A 108 19.83 -13.78 4.02
C ASP A 108 20.48 -12.72 3.12
N LEU A 109 21.60 -12.19 3.57
CA LEU A 109 22.48 -11.28 2.83
C LEU A 109 23.72 -11.99 2.26
N GLY A 110 23.76 -13.32 2.38
CA GLY A 110 24.85 -14.17 1.98
C GLY A 110 25.09 -14.21 0.46
N PRO A 111 26.31 -14.57 0.04
CA PRO A 111 26.75 -14.50 -1.35
C PRO A 111 26.07 -15.52 -2.27
N SER A 112 25.41 -16.55 -1.72
CA SER A 112 24.76 -17.65 -2.45
C SER A 112 23.24 -17.51 -2.55
N ARG A 113 22.66 -16.39 -2.07
CA ARG A 113 21.19 -16.23 -2.06
C ARG A 113 20.62 -16.25 -3.48
N PRO A 114 19.53 -16.98 -3.76
CA PRO A 114 18.83 -16.91 -5.04
C PRO A 114 18.30 -15.51 -5.33
N LEU A 115 18.49 -15.03 -6.56
CA LEU A 115 18.04 -13.71 -7.03
C LEU A 115 16.54 -13.69 -7.43
N LEU A 116 15.92 -14.87 -7.56
CA LEU A 116 14.55 -14.99 -8.04
C LEU A 116 13.53 -14.18 -7.21
N PRO A 117 13.57 -14.18 -5.85
CA PRO A 117 12.63 -13.37 -5.08
C PRO A 117 12.79 -11.85 -5.31
N ASP A 118 14.01 -11.38 -5.54
CA ASP A 118 14.30 -9.97 -5.82
C ASP A 118 13.82 -9.57 -7.22
N LEU A 119 14.02 -10.43 -8.23
CA LEU A 119 13.50 -10.22 -9.58
C LEU A 119 11.96 -10.15 -9.63
N ILE A 120 11.26 -10.84 -8.72
CA ILE A 120 9.80 -10.72 -8.59
C ILE A 120 9.42 -9.42 -7.87
N THR A 121 10.18 -9.03 -6.85
CA THR A 121 9.85 -7.88 -6.00
C THR A 121 10.13 -6.55 -6.71
N LEU A 122 11.18 -6.46 -7.54
CA LEU A 122 11.61 -5.24 -8.23
C LEU A 122 10.52 -4.63 -9.13
N PRO A 123 9.87 -5.38 -10.05
CA PRO A 123 8.73 -4.87 -10.79
C PRO A 123 7.57 -4.44 -9.88
N GLY A 124 7.42 -5.11 -8.73
CA GLY A 124 6.44 -4.74 -7.71
C GLY A 124 6.59 -3.29 -7.23
N TYR A 125 7.83 -2.86 -6.93
CA TYR A 125 8.13 -1.48 -6.57
C TYR A 125 7.82 -0.50 -7.69
N VAL A 126 8.14 -0.84 -8.93
CA VAL A 126 7.86 0.01 -10.10
C VAL A 126 6.35 0.21 -10.29
N LEU A 127 5.57 -0.88 -10.27
CA LEU A 127 4.12 -0.82 -10.44
C LEU A 127 3.46 -0.09 -9.27
N PHE A 128 3.86 -0.39 -8.03
CA PHE A 128 3.30 0.24 -6.85
C PHE A 128 3.61 1.74 -6.82
N GLY A 129 4.85 2.12 -7.11
CA GLY A 129 5.27 3.52 -7.24
C GLY A 129 4.51 4.26 -8.35
N ALA A 130 4.32 3.62 -9.51
CA ALA A 130 3.50 4.17 -10.59
C ALA A 130 2.03 4.37 -10.18
N GLY A 131 1.47 3.45 -9.38
CA GLY A 131 0.15 3.58 -8.78
C GLY A 131 0.06 4.79 -7.83
N ILE A 132 1.03 4.95 -6.93
CA ILE A 132 1.09 6.12 -6.03
C ILE A 132 1.19 7.42 -6.84
N ALA A 133 2.09 7.47 -7.82
CA ALA A 133 2.23 8.62 -8.71
C ALA A 133 0.92 8.90 -9.48
N GLY A 134 0.19 7.85 -9.85
CA GLY A 134 -1.13 7.93 -10.44
C GLY A 134 -2.18 8.58 -9.53
N PHE A 135 -2.21 8.22 -8.25
CA PHE A 135 -3.08 8.87 -7.26
C PHE A 135 -2.78 10.36 -7.12
N LEU A 136 -1.49 10.72 -7.07
CA LEU A 136 -1.06 12.10 -6.95
C LEU A 136 -1.45 12.92 -8.20
N ARG A 137 -1.26 12.35 -9.39
CA ARG A 137 -1.69 12.98 -10.66
C ARG A 137 -3.21 13.12 -10.74
N ALA A 138 -3.97 12.09 -10.37
CA ALA A 138 -5.42 12.12 -10.40
C ALA A 138 -6.00 13.17 -9.42
N ARG A 139 -5.35 13.38 -8.27
CA ARG A 139 -5.70 14.47 -7.33
C ARG A 139 -5.42 15.86 -7.89
N ARG A 140 -4.33 16.02 -8.66
CA ARG A 140 -3.91 17.28 -9.29
C ARG A 140 -4.71 17.64 -10.54
N ALA A 141 -5.38 16.70 -11.20
CA ALA A 141 -6.18 17.02 -12.38
C ALA A 141 -7.33 18.02 -12.12
N GLY A 142 -7.69 18.27 -10.84
CA GLY A 142 -8.74 19.23 -10.44
C GLY A 142 -8.29 20.39 -9.55
N ARG A 143 -7.00 20.50 -9.20
CA ARG A 143 -6.41 21.60 -8.41
C ARG A 143 -5.09 21.95 -9.09
N GLY A 144 -4.79 23.23 -9.30
CA GLY A 144 -3.59 23.69 -10.02
C GLY A 144 -2.28 23.04 -9.56
N ARG A 145 -1.19 23.28 -10.29
CA ARG A 145 0.12 22.64 -10.09
C ARG A 145 0.70 23.00 -8.71
N ASP A 146 0.34 22.23 -7.68
CA ASP A 146 0.81 22.41 -6.30
C ASP A 146 2.21 21.78 -6.16
N VAL A 147 3.21 22.56 -6.57
CA VAL A 147 4.63 22.20 -6.53
C VAL A 147 5.13 22.17 -5.09
N ASP A 148 4.59 23.02 -4.22
CA ASP A 148 4.96 23.09 -2.81
C ASP A 148 4.64 21.78 -2.10
N ALA A 149 3.43 21.24 -2.28
CA ALA A 149 3.06 19.94 -1.75
C ALA A 149 3.90 18.78 -2.34
N LEU A 150 4.48 18.93 -3.55
CA LEU A 150 5.42 17.93 -4.09
C LEU A 150 6.77 18.01 -3.39
N LEU A 151 7.29 19.22 -3.20
CA LEU A 151 8.57 19.46 -2.56
C LEU A 151 8.55 19.00 -1.11
N ASP A 152 7.50 19.30 -0.35
CA ASP A 152 7.34 18.81 1.03
C ASP A 152 7.37 17.29 1.11
N GLY A 153 6.66 16.63 0.19
CA GLY A 153 6.66 15.17 0.08
C GLY A 153 8.05 14.60 -0.25
N LEU A 154 8.79 15.25 -1.16
CA LEU A 154 10.15 14.84 -1.52
C LEU A 154 11.13 15.05 -0.36
N VAL A 155 11.06 16.20 0.32
CA VAL A 155 11.89 16.50 1.49
C VAL A 155 11.64 15.46 2.59
N ALA A 156 10.38 15.15 2.89
CA ALA A 156 10.02 14.11 3.85
C ALA A 156 10.53 12.73 3.42
N ALA A 157 10.42 12.38 2.14
CA ALA A 157 10.92 11.12 1.60
C ALA A 157 12.45 11.00 1.69
N PHE A 158 13.19 12.06 1.34
CA PHE A 158 14.65 12.09 1.45
C PHE A 158 15.12 12.04 2.92
N ALA A 159 14.42 12.73 3.83
CA ALA A 159 14.73 12.65 5.25
C ALA A 159 14.55 11.21 5.79
N ALA A 160 13.43 10.57 5.45
CA ALA A 160 13.19 9.18 5.83
C ALA A 160 14.22 8.23 5.19
N PHE A 161 14.58 8.45 3.92
CA PHE A 161 15.62 7.69 3.24
C PHE A 161 16.99 7.84 3.93
N ALA A 162 17.37 9.07 4.30
CA ALA A 162 18.62 9.31 5.01
C ALA A 162 18.66 8.59 6.37
N LEU A 163 17.56 8.64 7.13
CA LEU A 163 17.44 7.89 8.38
C LEU A 163 17.54 6.39 8.14
N ALA A 164 16.82 5.86 7.15
CA ALA A 164 16.90 4.45 6.78
C ALA A 164 18.33 4.06 6.35
N TRP A 165 19.01 4.92 5.59
CA TRP A 165 20.38 4.68 5.17
C TRP A 165 21.33 4.56 6.37
N VAL A 166 21.28 5.53 7.28
CA VAL A 166 22.19 5.59 8.44
C VAL A 166 21.92 4.47 9.44
N PHE A 167 20.65 4.21 9.76
CA PHE A 167 20.29 3.30 10.86
C PHE A 167 19.97 1.88 10.44
N LEU A 168 19.63 1.62 9.17
CA LEU A 168 19.24 0.29 8.68
C LEU A 168 20.20 -0.23 7.61
N ILE A 169 20.40 0.52 6.53
CA ILE A 169 21.14 0.03 5.35
C ILE A 169 22.64 -0.05 5.64
N ASN A 170 23.26 1.05 6.07
CA ASN A 170 24.69 1.10 6.36
C ASN A 170 25.14 0.03 7.37
N PRO A 171 24.50 -0.16 8.55
CA PRO A 171 24.89 -1.22 9.48
C PRO A 171 24.69 -2.63 8.90
N ALA A 172 23.66 -2.86 8.10
CA ALA A 172 23.46 -4.15 7.43
C ALA A 172 24.58 -4.45 6.40
N LEU A 173 25.07 -3.44 5.68
CA LEU A 173 26.12 -3.59 4.66
C LEU A 173 27.55 -3.72 5.22
N LEU A 174 27.76 -3.34 6.48
CA LEU A 174 29.03 -3.48 7.19
C LEU A 174 29.25 -4.90 7.75
N GLN A 175 28.27 -5.80 7.59
CA GLN A 175 28.46 -7.21 7.94
C GLN A 175 29.53 -7.84 7.04
N PRO A 176 30.45 -8.67 7.59
CA PRO A 176 31.70 -9.08 6.91
C PRO A 176 31.53 -9.80 5.55
N ASP A 177 30.35 -10.36 5.26
CA ASP A 177 30.14 -11.33 4.18
C ASP A 177 29.30 -10.81 2.99
N VAL A 178 29.07 -9.49 2.88
CA VAL A 178 28.19 -8.91 1.86
C VAL A 178 28.94 -8.60 0.53
N ARG A 179 28.61 -9.31 -0.56
CA ARG A 179 29.16 -9.05 -1.92
C ARG A 179 28.67 -7.73 -2.54
N LEU A 180 29.46 -7.20 -3.46
CA LEU A 180 29.23 -5.93 -4.20
C LEU A 180 27.92 -5.91 -5.00
N SER A 181 27.43 -7.06 -5.46
CA SER A 181 26.13 -7.20 -6.14
C SER A 181 24.94 -6.94 -5.22
N VAL A 182 25.03 -7.32 -3.93
CA VAL A 182 24.01 -7.01 -2.92
C VAL A 182 24.02 -5.52 -2.60
N ARG A 183 25.20 -4.89 -2.60
CA ARG A 183 25.36 -3.42 -2.46
C ARG A 183 24.81 -2.61 -3.63
N LEU A 184 24.68 -3.18 -4.83
CA LEU A 184 24.16 -2.50 -6.02
C LEU A 184 22.65 -2.66 -6.20
N LEU A 185 22.05 -3.66 -5.54
CA LEU A 185 20.60 -3.92 -5.58
C LEU A 185 19.82 -3.29 -4.40
N LEU A 186 20.52 -2.84 -3.36
CA LEU A 186 20.02 -2.06 -2.23
C LEU A 186 20.23 -0.56 -2.48
#